data_AF-A0A527ZV51-F1
#
_entry.id   AF-A0A527ZV51-F1
#
_cell.length_a   1.000
_cell.length_b   1.000
_cell.length_c   1.000
_cell.angle_alpha   90.00
_cell.angle_beta   90.00
_cell.angle_gamma   90.00
#
_symmetry.space_group_name_H-M   'P 1'
#
loop_
_entity.id
_entity.type
_entity.pdbx_description
1 polymer ?
#
loop_
_entity_poly.entity_id
_entity_poly.type
_entity_poly.pdbx_seq_one_letter_code
_entity_poly.pdbx_strand_id
1 'polypeptide(L)'
;MPKNHHAADDMTDIPQVGLAIITGSANWGLAFPEDVGFEGVRTLRRDMSFETPFGRSDNWKLLEFDASISAEGRAKRALCMYSHGNPRDHIDHSCHRRAFWVLMQAGVRQVLACSTVGAVNKAIQPGDMVVNADIIELTQTPFSLLPDRQSFDCSGKQIVCPRCAAVLAETARRHWPFRVHGIEQQLVAAHCYGPRLTTPAEALAYRGMGADVLNHSIAPE
;
A
#
# COMPACT_ATOMS: atom_id res chain seq x y z
N MET A 1 5.85 29.44 -26.64
CA MET A 1 6.38 28.48 -27.64
C MET A 1 7.90 28.52 -27.52
N PRO A 2 8.62 27.39 -27.61
CA PRO A 2 8.28 26.24 -28.45
C PRO A 2 7.57 25.13 -27.68
N LYS A 3 6.56 24.56 -28.35
CA LYS A 3 6.02 23.24 -28.07
C LYS A 3 7.10 22.23 -28.47
N ASN A 4 7.67 21.53 -27.50
CA ASN A 4 8.43 20.32 -27.80
C ASN A 4 7.43 19.18 -28.00
N HIS A 5 7.07 18.97 -29.26
CA HIS A 5 6.68 17.66 -29.74
C HIS A 5 7.95 16.81 -29.78
N HIS A 6 8.16 15.95 -28.79
CA HIS A 6 8.99 14.77 -28.95
C HIS A 6 8.45 13.61 -28.10
N ALA A 7 8.05 12.56 -28.82
CA ALA A 7 7.84 11.17 -28.41
C ALA A 7 6.72 10.88 -27.39
N ALA A 8 5.47 11.01 -27.85
CA ALA A 8 4.43 10.08 -27.45
C ALA A 8 4.60 8.81 -28.30
N ASP A 9 5.36 7.81 -27.83
CA ASP A 9 5.32 6.44 -28.38
C ASP A 9 6.12 5.38 -27.56
N ASP A 10 6.00 5.39 -26.22
CA ASP A 10 6.46 4.23 -25.40
C ASP A 10 5.64 4.02 -24.10
N MET A 11 4.37 4.47 -24.08
CA MET A 11 3.47 4.38 -22.91
C MET A 11 2.68 3.06 -22.81
N THR A 12 3.01 2.04 -23.62
CA THR A 12 2.02 1.01 -24.03
C THR A 12 2.11 -0.40 -23.41
N ASP A 13 2.94 -0.69 -22.40
CA ASP A 13 2.96 -2.04 -21.76
C ASP A 13 2.59 -2.08 -20.27
N ILE A 14 1.80 -1.11 -19.78
CA ILE A 14 1.21 -1.23 -18.44
C ILE A 14 0.02 -2.21 -18.49
N PRO A 15 0.06 -3.35 -17.76
CA PRO A 15 -1.04 -4.32 -17.76
C PRO A 15 -2.33 -3.68 -17.26
N GLN A 16 -3.42 -3.89 -17.99
CA GLN A 16 -4.75 -3.45 -17.55
C GLN A 16 -5.31 -4.43 -16.52
N VAL A 17 -5.38 -3.99 -15.25
CA VAL A 17 -5.81 -4.81 -14.10
C VAL A 17 -6.65 -3.99 -13.13
N GLY A 18 -7.62 -4.64 -12.47
CA GLY A 18 -8.51 -3.95 -11.50
C GLY A 18 -7.97 -3.90 -10.07
N LEU A 19 -6.98 -4.72 -9.73
CA LEU A 19 -6.45 -4.91 -8.38
C LEU A 19 -4.95 -4.63 -8.36
N ALA A 20 -4.50 -3.97 -7.29
CA ALA A 20 -3.10 -3.85 -6.94
C ALA A 20 -2.83 -4.31 -5.50
N ILE A 21 -1.65 -4.88 -5.28
CA ILE A 21 -1.12 -5.26 -3.98
C ILE A 21 0.16 -4.46 -3.75
N ILE A 22 0.16 -3.60 -2.73
CA ILE A 22 1.34 -2.83 -2.34
C ILE A 22 1.92 -3.49 -1.10
N THR A 23 3.04 -4.17 -1.28
CA THR A 23 3.74 -4.87 -0.22
C THR A 23 4.76 -3.95 0.43
N GLY A 24 4.66 -3.79 1.75
CA GLY A 24 5.61 -3.03 2.55
C GLY A 24 6.50 -3.92 3.41
N SER A 25 6.99 -3.36 4.51
CA SER A 25 7.86 -4.04 5.48
C SER A 25 7.28 -5.33 6.08
N ALA A 26 5.96 -5.55 6.01
CA ALA A 26 5.34 -6.81 6.45
C ALA A 26 5.80 -8.02 5.60
N ASN A 27 6.28 -7.77 4.38
CA ASN A 27 6.78 -8.79 3.46
C ASN A 27 8.30 -8.70 3.27
N TRP A 28 9.02 -8.03 4.18
CA TRP A 28 10.47 -7.80 4.04
C TRP A 28 11.26 -9.11 3.99
N GLY A 29 10.83 -10.12 4.73
CA GLY A 29 11.52 -11.41 4.87
C GLY A 29 11.27 -12.43 3.76
N LEU A 30 10.50 -12.10 2.71
CA LEU A 30 10.15 -13.05 1.66
C LEU A 30 9.97 -12.41 0.27
N ALA A 31 10.12 -13.21 -0.79
CA ALA A 31 9.70 -12.88 -2.15
C ALA A 31 8.21 -13.19 -2.30
N PHE A 32 7.37 -12.16 -2.21
CA PHE A 32 5.92 -12.32 -2.34
C PHE A 32 5.50 -12.32 -3.82
N PRO A 33 4.63 -13.25 -4.28
CA PRO A 33 4.02 -14.37 -3.54
C PRO A 33 4.80 -15.70 -3.64
N GLU A 34 5.95 -15.74 -4.32
CA GLU A 34 6.65 -16.97 -4.68
C GLU A 34 7.02 -17.83 -3.46
N ASP A 35 7.53 -17.21 -2.40
CA ASP A 35 7.94 -17.89 -1.17
C ASP A 35 6.75 -18.33 -0.30
N VAL A 36 5.56 -17.75 -0.54
CA VAL A 36 4.33 -18.16 0.16
C VAL A 36 3.82 -19.49 -0.39
N GLY A 37 4.01 -19.75 -1.69
CA GLY A 37 3.61 -21.00 -2.32
C GLY A 37 2.10 -21.27 -2.30
N PHE A 38 1.27 -20.22 -2.30
CA PHE A 38 -0.19 -20.37 -2.25
C PHE A 38 -0.73 -20.94 -3.57
N GLU A 39 -1.40 -22.09 -3.49
CA GLU A 39 -1.96 -22.78 -4.66
C GLU A 39 -2.95 -21.89 -5.42
N GLY A 40 -2.84 -21.87 -6.75
CA GLY A 40 -3.66 -21.01 -7.61
C GLY A 40 -3.15 -19.57 -7.74
N VAL A 41 -2.00 -19.21 -7.16
CA VAL A 41 -1.36 -17.89 -7.37
C VAL A 41 -0.04 -18.07 -8.10
N ARG A 42 0.18 -17.31 -9.19
CA ARG A 42 1.42 -17.34 -9.96
C ARG A 42 1.94 -15.96 -10.33
N THR A 43 3.25 -15.79 -10.32
CA THR A 43 3.92 -14.62 -10.89
C THR A 43 4.10 -14.84 -12.39
N LEU A 44 3.43 -14.01 -13.22
CA LEU A 44 3.56 -14.04 -14.68
C LEU A 44 4.77 -13.27 -15.18
N ARG A 45 5.03 -12.11 -14.56
CA ARG A 45 6.16 -11.23 -14.87
C ARG A 45 6.72 -10.67 -13.57
N ARG A 46 8.04 -10.49 -13.52
CA ARG A 46 8.81 -9.94 -12.39
C ARG A 46 9.74 -8.84 -12.88
N ASP A 47 10.23 -8.05 -11.94
CA ASP A 47 11.22 -7.00 -12.16
C ASP A 47 10.80 -6.04 -13.28
N MET A 48 9.49 -5.79 -13.38
CA MET A 48 8.93 -4.85 -14.33
C MET A 48 9.20 -3.42 -13.85
N SER A 49 9.36 -2.53 -14.83
CA SER A 49 9.54 -1.11 -14.61
C SER A 49 8.69 -0.32 -15.58
N PHE A 50 8.23 0.85 -15.15
CA PHE A 50 7.44 1.76 -15.97
C PHE A 50 7.98 3.17 -15.88
N GLU A 51 8.10 3.83 -17.02
CA GLU A 51 8.40 5.25 -17.06
C GLU A 51 7.14 6.05 -16.68
N THR A 52 7.32 7.05 -15.82
CA THR A 52 6.24 7.95 -15.41
C THR A 52 6.70 9.40 -15.55
N PRO A 53 5.78 10.38 -15.63
CA PRO A 53 6.14 11.80 -15.60
C PRO A 53 6.92 12.23 -14.35
N PHE A 54 6.99 11.38 -13.33
CA PHE A 54 7.63 11.63 -12.05
C PHE A 54 8.91 10.78 -11.85
N GLY A 55 9.41 10.16 -12.91
CA GLY A 55 10.55 9.25 -12.92
C GLY A 55 10.15 7.79 -13.05
N ARG A 56 11.14 6.90 -13.10
CA ARG A 56 10.96 5.46 -13.27
C ARG A 56 10.37 4.81 -12.03
N SER A 57 9.36 3.95 -12.21
CA SER A 57 8.77 3.12 -11.17
C SER A 57 9.20 1.68 -11.37
N ASP A 58 10.04 1.16 -10.48
CA ASP A 58 10.60 -0.18 -10.55
C ASP A 58 9.90 -1.16 -9.59
N ASN A 59 10.33 -2.43 -9.63
CA ASN A 59 9.93 -3.49 -8.69
C ASN A 59 8.47 -3.92 -8.79
N TRP A 60 7.93 -3.89 -10.02
CA TRP A 60 6.60 -4.39 -10.31
C TRP A 60 6.61 -5.88 -10.66
N LYS A 61 5.54 -6.55 -10.27
CA LYS A 61 5.18 -7.90 -10.68
C LYS A 61 3.77 -7.92 -11.25
N LEU A 62 3.55 -8.78 -12.23
CA LEU A 62 2.21 -9.14 -12.68
C LEU A 62 1.86 -10.51 -12.10
N LEU A 63 0.86 -10.54 -11.24
CA LEU A 63 0.35 -11.76 -10.63
C LEU A 63 -0.92 -12.23 -11.33
N GLU A 64 -1.16 -13.53 -11.29
CA GLU A 64 -2.42 -14.12 -11.69
C GLU A 64 -2.94 -15.07 -10.61
N PHE A 65 -4.23 -14.96 -10.33
CA PHE A 65 -5.02 -15.79 -9.47
C PHE A 65 -5.87 -16.69 -10.37
N ASP A 66 -5.80 -17.99 -10.15
CA ASP A 66 -6.54 -18.99 -10.92
C ASP A 66 -8.06 -18.83 -10.72
N ALA A 67 -8.81 -19.32 -11.71
CA ALA A 67 -10.27 -19.33 -11.65
C ALA A 67 -10.80 -20.05 -10.39
N SER A 68 -10.16 -21.14 -9.97
CA SER A 68 -10.55 -21.97 -8.82
C SER A 68 -10.55 -21.24 -7.48
N ILE A 69 -9.73 -20.19 -7.34
CA ILE A 69 -9.62 -19.38 -6.11
C ILE A 69 -10.29 -18.02 -6.24
N SER A 70 -10.91 -17.73 -7.39
CA SER A 70 -11.60 -16.47 -7.65
C SER A 70 -13.11 -16.62 -7.41
N ALA A 71 -13.73 -15.62 -6.77
CA ALA A 71 -15.18 -15.62 -6.53
C ALA A 71 -16.03 -15.62 -7.82
N GLU A 72 -15.45 -15.20 -8.95
CA GLU A 72 -16.13 -15.11 -10.25
C GLU A 72 -15.87 -16.34 -11.14
N GLY A 73 -15.10 -17.32 -10.68
CA GLY A 73 -14.75 -18.51 -11.46
C GLY A 73 -13.92 -18.19 -12.72
N ARG A 74 -13.17 -17.09 -12.71
CA ARG A 74 -12.32 -16.66 -13.84
C ARG A 74 -10.97 -16.18 -13.32
N ALA A 75 -9.91 -16.45 -14.10
CA ALA A 75 -8.59 -15.97 -13.75
C ALA A 75 -8.59 -14.44 -13.58
N LYS A 76 -7.96 -13.96 -12.51
CA LYS A 76 -7.82 -12.53 -12.21
C LYS A 76 -6.35 -12.16 -12.15
N ARG A 77 -6.02 -10.97 -12.65
CA ARG A 77 -4.66 -10.44 -12.60
C ARG A 77 -4.58 -9.27 -11.65
N ALA A 78 -3.43 -9.11 -11.01
CA ALA A 78 -3.12 -7.98 -10.16
C ALA A 78 -1.71 -7.49 -10.43
N LEU A 79 -1.52 -6.18 -10.31
CA LEU A 79 -0.18 -5.62 -10.17
C LEU A 79 0.26 -5.75 -8.72
N CYS A 80 1.52 -6.08 -8.50
CA CYS A 80 2.11 -6.12 -7.18
C CYS A 80 3.40 -5.30 -7.19
N MET A 81 3.59 -4.46 -6.17
CA MET A 81 4.81 -3.68 -5.98
C MET A 81 5.34 -3.90 -4.58
N TYR A 82 6.66 -3.94 -4.43
CA TYR A 82 7.30 -3.79 -3.13
C TYR A 82 7.68 -2.31 -2.94
N SER A 83 6.99 -1.60 -2.04
CA SER A 83 7.07 -0.13 -1.94
C SER A 83 8.43 0.38 -1.46
N HIS A 84 9.20 -0.44 -0.73
CA HIS A 84 10.57 -0.12 -0.32
C HIS A 84 11.65 -0.58 -1.32
N GLY A 85 11.26 -0.95 -2.54
CA GLY A 85 12.18 -1.35 -3.62
C GLY A 85 12.93 -2.67 -3.42
N ASN A 86 13.68 -3.09 -4.44
CA ASN A 86 14.56 -4.26 -4.40
C ASN A 86 15.85 -3.96 -5.21
N PRO A 87 17.05 -3.89 -4.60
CA PRO A 87 17.39 -4.24 -3.22
C PRO A 87 16.79 -3.27 -2.20
N ARG A 88 16.61 -3.76 -0.97
CA ARG A 88 15.86 -3.13 0.12
C ARG A 88 16.78 -2.30 1.03
N ASP A 89 17.60 -1.44 0.44
CA ASP A 89 18.69 -0.73 1.14
C ASP A 89 18.39 0.73 1.49
N HIS A 90 17.27 1.28 1.00
CA HIS A 90 16.80 2.62 1.33
C HIS A 90 15.26 2.68 1.38
N ILE A 91 14.73 3.70 2.06
CA ILE A 91 13.29 4.00 2.07
C ILE A 91 13.06 5.21 1.16
N ASP A 92 12.32 5.03 0.08
CA ASP A 92 11.95 6.10 -0.84
C ASP A 92 10.45 6.41 -0.77
N HIS A 93 10.07 7.39 0.05
CA HIS A 93 8.66 7.84 0.11
C HIS A 93 8.18 8.54 -1.17
N SER A 94 9.07 8.94 -2.09
CA SER A 94 8.65 9.49 -3.39
C SER A 94 8.09 8.42 -4.32
N CYS A 95 8.32 7.14 -4.02
CA CYS A 95 7.88 6.01 -4.83
C CYS A 95 6.35 5.99 -4.99
N HIS A 96 5.60 6.40 -3.96
CA HIS A 96 4.13 6.37 -3.97
C HIS A 96 3.56 7.20 -5.12
N ARG A 97 4.13 8.38 -5.42
CA ARG A 97 3.66 9.21 -6.54
C ARG A 97 3.82 8.50 -7.88
N ARG A 98 4.98 7.88 -8.11
CA ARG A 98 5.26 7.13 -9.33
C ARG A 98 4.35 5.91 -9.41
N ALA A 99 4.21 5.20 -8.30
CA ALA A 99 3.46 3.97 -8.23
C ALA A 99 1.97 4.17 -8.49
N PHE A 100 1.34 5.14 -7.81
CA PHE A 100 -0.08 5.41 -7.98
C PHE A 100 -0.41 6.01 -9.35
N TRP A 101 0.55 6.68 -10.00
CA TRP A 101 0.40 7.02 -11.41
C TRP A 101 0.32 5.77 -12.30
N VAL A 102 1.21 4.79 -12.10
CA VAL A 102 1.16 3.50 -12.81
C VAL A 102 -0.17 2.78 -12.55
N LEU A 103 -0.62 2.73 -11.29
CA LEU A 103 -1.90 2.10 -10.93
C LEU A 103 -3.08 2.77 -11.63
N MET A 104 -3.07 4.09 -11.73
CA MET A 104 -4.09 4.85 -12.46
C MET A 104 -4.09 4.49 -13.96
N GLN A 105 -2.92 4.43 -14.60
CA GLN A 105 -2.80 4.01 -16.01
C GLN A 105 -3.17 2.54 -16.24
N ALA A 106 -2.95 1.68 -15.25
CA ALA A 106 -3.32 0.26 -15.27
C ALA A 106 -4.84 0.03 -15.12
N GLY A 107 -5.61 1.08 -14.82
CA GLY A 107 -7.06 0.96 -14.59
C GLY A 107 -7.41 0.35 -13.22
N VAL A 108 -6.48 0.37 -12.25
CA VAL A 108 -6.71 -0.18 -10.91
C VAL A 108 -7.83 0.57 -10.20
N ARG A 109 -8.66 -0.19 -9.50
CA ARG A 109 -9.80 0.32 -8.71
C ARG A 109 -9.73 -0.06 -7.25
N GLN A 110 -8.88 -1.02 -6.90
CA GLN A 110 -8.74 -1.54 -5.55
C GLN A 110 -7.25 -1.74 -5.26
N VAL A 111 -6.79 -1.16 -4.15
CA VAL A 111 -5.43 -1.33 -3.64
C VAL A 111 -5.54 -2.02 -2.29
N LEU A 112 -4.76 -3.09 -2.12
CA LEU A 112 -4.52 -3.71 -0.82
C LEU A 112 -3.07 -3.44 -0.45
N ALA A 113 -2.87 -2.67 0.62
CA ALA A 113 -1.55 -2.34 1.12
C ALA A 113 -1.30 -3.05 2.46
N CYS A 114 -0.06 -3.46 2.70
CA CYS A 114 0.36 -4.02 3.98
C CYS A 114 1.67 -3.39 4.46
N SER A 115 1.77 -3.19 5.77
CA SER A 115 2.95 -2.62 6.41
C SER A 115 3.05 -3.12 7.85
N THR A 116 4.25 -3.17 8.41
CA THR A 116 4.43 -3.39 9.85
C THR A 116 4.00 -2.15 10.61
N VAL A 117 3.37 -2.33 11.76
CA VAL A 117 2.95 -1.24 12.65
C VAL A 117 3.43 -1.47 14.07
N GLY A 118 3.60 -0.38 14.83
CA GLY A 118 3.85 -0.43 16.27
C GLY A 118 2.58 -0.08 17.04
N ALA A 119 2.15 -0.92 17.98
CA ALA A 119 0.95 -0.64 18.77
C ALA A 119 1.23 0.38 19.89
N VAL A 120 0.35 1.37 20.04
CA VAL A 120 0.27 2.26 21.22
C VAL A 120 -0.99 1.97 22.05
N ASN A 121 -1.97 1.29 21.47
CA ASN A 121 -3.08 0.68 22.19
C ASN A 121 -2.66 -0.67 22.77
N LYS A 122 -2.70 -0.80 24.10
CA LYS A 122 -2.31 -2.01 24.84
C LYS A 122 -3.19 -3.23 24.54
N ALA A 123 -4.38 -3.05 23.99
CA ALA A 123 -5.24 -4.16 23.60
C ALA A 123 -4.68 -4.93 22.38
N ILE A 124 -3.86 -4.27 21.56
CA ILE A 124 -3.21 -4.84 20.37
C ILE A 124 -1.87 -5.44 20.82
N GLN A 125 -1.65 -6.71 20.52
CA GLN A 125 -0.47 -7.47 20.96
C GLN A 125 0.40 -7.83 19.75
N PRO A 126 1.71 -8.10 19.95
CA PRO A 126 2.58 -8.58 18.89
C PRO A 126 1.98 -9.81 18.18
N GLY A 127 1.99 -9.78 16.85
CA GLY A 127 1.40 -10.82 15.99
C GLY A 127 -0.05 -10.57 15.60
N ASP A 128 -0.80 -9.71 16.31
CA ASP A 128 -2.14 -9.34 15.87
C ASP A 128 -2.11 -8.58 14.55
N MET A 129 -3.15 -8.77 13.73
CA MET A 129 -3.36 -8.02 12.50
C MET A 129 -4.34 -6.86 12.75
N VAL A 130 -4.06 -5.70 12.18
CA VAL A 130 -4.91 -4.51 12.29
C VAL A 130 -5.34 -4.04 10.90
N VAL A 131 -6.64 -3.87 10.72
CA VAL A 131 -7.24 -3.15 9.58
C VAL A 131 -7.79 -1.84 10.13
N ASN A 132 -6.98 -0.78 10.11
CA ASN A 132 -7.36 0.54 10.62
C ASN A 132 -8.42 1.20 9.72
N ALA A 133 -9.22 2.09 10.31
CA ALA A 133 -10.28 2.82 9.62
C ALA A 133 -9.88 4.23 9.19
N ASP A 134 -8.92 4.81 9.92
CA ASP A 134 -8.53 6.20 9.72
C ASP A 134 -7.03 6.39 9.99
N ILE A 135 -6.55 7.60 9.70
CA ILE A 135 -5.17 8.01 9.92
C ILE A 135 -5.07 9.35 10.65
N ILE A 136 -3.96 9.54 11.36
CA ILE A 136 -3.52 10.85 11.84
C ILE A 136 -2.21 11.18 11.12
N GLU A 137 -2.25 12.10 10.16
CA GLU A 137 -1.09 12.66 9.47
C GLU A 137 -0.96 14.15 9.83
N LEU A 138 -0.09 14.49 10.78
CA LEU A 138 0.07 15.87 11.27
C LEU A 138 1.25 16.61 10.66
N THR A 139 2.03 15.94 9.82
CA THR A 139 3.25 16.49 9.23
C THR A 139 3.14 16.55 7.72
N GLN A 140 3.72 17.60 7.15
CA GLN A 140 3.88 17.73 5.71
C GLN A 140 5.33 17.40 5.35
N THR A 141 5.50 16.66 4.26
CA THR A 141 6.77 16.40 3.60
C THR A 141 6.83 17.03 2.22
N PRO A 142 8.01 17.11 1.58
CA PRO A 142 8.11 17.46 0.16
C PRO A 142 7.23 16.57 -0.75
N PHE A 143 6.98 15.31 -0.36
CA PHE A 143 6.08 14.39 -1.06
C PHE A 143 4.61 14.79 -0.89
N SER A 144 4.25 15.30 0.28
CA SER A 144 2.93 15.88 0.54
C SER A 144 2.72 17.26 -0.13
N LEU A 145 3.76 17.85 -0.71
CA LEU A 145 3.75 19.18 -1.33
C LEU A 145 4.16 19.16 -2.81
N LEU A 146 4.07 17.99 -3.45
CA LEU A 146 4.42 17.83 -4.86
C LEU A 146 3.59 18.78 -5.75
N PRO A 147 4.18 19.27 -6.88
CA PRO A 147 3.45 20.07 -7.85
C PRO A 147 2.13 19.38 -8.24
N ASP A 148 1.05 20.16 -8.36
CA ASP A 148 -0.32 19.72 -8.67
C ASP A 148 -1.05 18.90 -7.60
N ARG A 149 -0.44 18.57 -6.44
CA ARG A 149 -1.16 17.84 -5.37
C ARG A 149 -2.36 18.65 -4.82
N GLN A 150 -2.26 19.97 -4.84
CA GLN A 150 -3.33 20.88 -4.39
C GLN A 150 -4.34 21.24 -5.48
N SER A 151 -4.28 20.59 -6.65
CA SER A 151 -5.23 20.83 -7.75
C SER A 151 -6.61 20.24 -7.50
N PHE A 152 -6.76 19.38 -6.49
CA PHE A 152 -8.01 18.70 -6.13
C PHE A 152 -8.25 18.78 -4.62
N ASP A 153 -9.51 18.94 -4.23
CA ASP A 153 -9.97 18.83 -2.85
C ASP A 153 -10.69 17.49 -2.68
N CYS A 154 -10.04 16.56 -1.97
CA CYS A 154 -10.56 15.23 -1.69
C CYS A 154 -10.99 15.15 -0.23
N SER A 155 -12.21 14.66 0.02
CA SER A 155 -12.69 14.48 1.38
C SER A 155 -11.97 13.34 2.10
N GLY A 156 -11.32 13.66 3.22
CA GLY A 156 -10.74 12.67 4.13
C GLY A 156 -11.74 11.97 5.05
N LYS A 157 -13.07 12.18 4.89
CA LYS A 157 -14.11 11.60 5.76
C LYS A 157 -14.08 10.07 5.84
N GLN A 158 -13.56 9.43 4.80
CA GLN A 158 -13.44 7.97 4.71
C GLN A 158 -12.22 7.62 3.86
N ILE A 159 -11.05 7.63 4.49
CA ILE A 159 -9.78 7.40 3.80
C ILE A 159 -9.54 5.92 3.45
N VAL A 160 -10.08 5.00 4.26
CA VAL A 160 -10.02 3.56 4.02
C VAL A 160 -11.32 3.05 3.40
N CYS A 161 -11.22 2.29 2.32
CA CYS A 161 -12.39 1.69 1.66
C CYS A 161 -13.05 0.62 2.57
N PRO A 162 -14.28 0.83 3.06
CA PRO A 162 -14.91 -0.05 4.05
C PRO A 162 -15.20 -1.43 3.47
N ARG A 163 -15.51 -1.51 2.17
CA ARG A 163 -15.77 -2.79 1.49
C ARG A 163 -14.51 -3.66 1.40
N CYS A 164 -13.39 -3.09 0.94
CA CYS A 164 -12.13 -3.81 0.86
C CYS A 164 -11.66 -4.22 2.27
N ALA A 165 -11.75 -3.30 3.23
CA ALA A 165 -11.35 -3.54 4.61
C ALA A 165 -12.20 -4.63 5.29
N ALA A 166 -13.51 -4.66 5.07
CA ALA A 166 -14.39 -5.71 5.59
C ALA A 166 -14.02 -7.08 5.03
N VAL A 167 -13.84 -7.20 3.71
CA VAL A 167 -13.43 -8.45 3.05
C VAL A 167 -12.07 -8.92 3.56
N LEU A 168 -11.11 -8.00 3.74
CA LEU A 168 -9.79 -8.30 4.29
C LEU A 168 -9.89 -8.81 5.72
N ALA A 169 -10.61 -8.11 6.59
CA ALA A 169 -10.78 -8.51 7.99
C ALA A 169 -11.50 -9.87 8.12
N GLU A 170 -12.55 -10.10 7.34
CA GLU A 170 -13.27 -11.38 7.32
C GLU A 170 -12.36 -12.53 6.85
N THR A 171 -11.57 -12.29 5.81
CA THR A 171 -10.60 -13.28 5.30
C THR A 171 -9.49 -13.53 6.31
N ALA A 172 -8.91 -12.48 6.89
CA ALA A 172 -7.88 -12.59 7.89
C ALA A 172 -8.34 -13.38 9.12
N ARG A 173 -9.57 -13.19 9.61
CA ARG A 173 -10.10 -13.96 10.74
C ARG A 173 -10.15 -15.48 10.50
N ARG A 174 -10.22 -15.91 9.24
CA ARG A 174 -10.21 -17.35 8.88
C ARG A 174 -8.81 -17.94 8.80
N HIS A 175 -7.80 -17.13 8.47
CA HIS A 175 -6.49 -17.62 8.07
C HIS A 175 -5.33 -17.14 8.94
N TRP A 176 -5.50 -16.02 9.65
CA TRP A 176 -4.47 -15.46 10.49
C TRP A 176 -4.43 -16.19 11.84
N PRO A 177 -3.25 -16.60 12.33
CA PRO A 177 -3.14 -17.40 13.55
C PRO A 177 -3.33 -16.60 14.85
N PHE A 178 -3.32 -15.27 14.78
CA PHE A 178 -3.50 -14.37 15.93
C PHE A 178 -4.79 -13.56 15.80
N ARG A 179 -5.03 -12.62 16.73
CA ARG A 179 -6.25 -11.83 16.70
C ARG A 179 -6.22 -10.86 15.52
N VAL A 180 -7.41 -10.61 14.98
CA VAL A 180 -7.62 -9.66 13.89
C VAL A 180 -8.49 -8.54 14.42
N HIS A 181 -7.91 -7.34 14.49
CA HIS A 181 -8.64 -6.11 14.74
C HIS A 181 -9.17 -5.57 13.42
N GLY A 182 -10.47 -5.77 13.18
CA GLY A 182 -11.10 -5.40 11.92
C GLY A 182 -11.54 -3.93 11.88
N ILE A 183 -11.95 -3.51 10.68
CA ILE A 183 -12.39 -2.15 10.38
C ILE A 183 -13.54 -1.67 11.28
N GLU A 184 -14.37 -2.59 11.79
CA GLU A 184 -15.48 -2.27 12.69
C GLU A 184 -15.06 -1.65 14.02
N GLN A 185 -13.79 -1.83 14.42
CA GLN A 185 -13.25 -1.27 15.66
C GLN A 185 -12.82 0.19 15.52
N GLN A 186 -12.84 0.74 14.30
CA GLN A 186 -12.54 2.15 14.02
C GLN A 186 -11.15 2.58 14.54
N LEU A 187 -10.18 1.66 14.48
CA LEU A 187 -8.83 1.93 14.96
C LEU A 187 -8.12 2.96 14.06
N VAL A 188 -7.27 3.77 14.66
CA VAL A 188 -6.60 4.90 13.99
C VAL A 188 -5.10 4.68 13.90
N ALA A 189 -4.53 4.85 12.70
CA ALA A 189 -3.09 4.77 12.49
C ALA A 189 -2.45 6.16 12.46
N ALA A 190 -1.56 6.47 13.41
CA ALA A 190 -0.74 7.66 13.35
C ALA A 190 0.43 7.46 12.38
N HIS A 191 0.59 8.39 11.45
CA HIS A 191 1.70 8.39 10.51
C HIS A 191 2.89 9.19 11.07
N CYS A 192 4.05 8.54 11.11
CA CYS A 192 5.33 9.14 11.49
C CYS A 192 6.34 8.89 10.36
N TYR A 193 6.87 9.95 9.75
CA TYR A 193 7.76 9.82 8.58
C TYR A 193 9.12 9.14 8.84
N GLY A 194 9.53 8.93 10.10
CA GLY A 194 10.85 8.35 10.42
C GLY A 194 12.03 9.30 10.10
N PRO A 195 13.26 8.77 9.85
CA PRO A 195 13.64 7.36 9.84
C PRO A 195 13.83 6.78 11.25
N ARG A 196 13.94 7.63 12.27
CA ARG A 196 13.97 7.17 13.66
C ARG A 196 12.61 6.63 14.07
N LEU A 197 12.60 5.62 14.92
CA LEU A 197 11.37 5.22 15.62
C LEU A 197 10.92 6.35 16.57
N THR A 198 9.63 6.35 16.89
CA THR A 198 9.04 7.28 17.85
C THR A 198 9.64 7.09 19.24
N THR A 199 9.96 8.19 19.90
CA THR A 199 10.32 8.19 21.33
C THR A 199 9.11 7.78 22.19
N PRO A 200 9.32 7.35 23.46
CA PRO A 200 8.21 7.07 24.36
C PRO A 200 7.26 8.26 24.55
N ALA A 201 7.77 9.49 24.59
CA ALA A 201 6.95 10.69 24.72
C ALA A 201 6.05 10.92 23.49
N GLU A 202 6.58 10.70 22.28
CA GLU A 202 5.80 10.80 21.05
C GLU A 202 4.74 9.70 20.95
N ALA A 203 5.08 8.46 21.33
CA ALA A 203 4.11 7.37 21.37
C ALA A 203 2.94 7.68 22.32
N LEU A 204 3.23 8.28 23.49
CA LEU A 204 2.20 8.76 24.42
C LEU A 204 1.39 9.92 23.84
N ALA A 205 2.03 10.85 23.12
CA ALA A 205 1.34 11.96 22.46
C ALA A 205 0.36 11.46 21.38
N TYR A 206 0.80 10.57 20.48
CA TYR A 206 -0.07 9.96 19.46
C TYR A 206 -1.23 9.19 20.08
N ARG A 207 -0.97 8.40 21.12
CA ARG A 207 -2.04 7.74 21.88
C ARG A 207 -3.02 8.74 22.49
N GLY A 208 -2.52 9.85 23.03
CA GLY A 208 -3.34 10.94 23.57
C GLY A 208 -4.22 11.62 22.52
N MET A 209 -3.80 11.61 21.25
CA MET A 209 -4.58 12.09 20.10
C MET A 209 -5.56 11.04 19.54
N GLY A 210 -5.61 9.84 20.12
CA GLY A 210 -6.52 8.77 19.72
C GLY A 210 -5.93 7.76 18.73
N ALA A 211 -4.62 7.75 18.51
CA ALA A 211 -3.99 6.70 17.71
C ALA A 211 -3.96 5.36 18.46
N ASP A 212 -4.14 4.27 17.72
CA ASP A 212 -4.02 2.90 18.20
C ASP A 212 -2.70 2.24 17.77
N VAL A 213 -2.24 2.60 16.58
CA VAL A 213 -1.01 2.09 15.98
C VAL A 213 -0.20 3.23 15.35
N LEU A 214 1.10 3.00 15.19
CA LEU A 214 2.06 3.88 14.54
C LEU A 214 2.55 3.22 13.25
N ASN A 215 2.65 4.01 12.18
CA ASN A 215 3.08 3.56 10.87
C ASN A 215 3.95 4.60 10.16
N HIS A 216 4.82 4.15 9.24
CA HIS A 216 5.74 5.02 8.49
C HIS A 216 5.45 5.11 6.98
N SER A 217 4.43 4.44 6.45
CA SER A 217 4.22 4.28 5.00
C SER A 217 2.81 4.61 4.51
N ILE A 218 1.80 4.65 5.40
CA ILE A 218 0.37 4.81 5.06
C ILE A 218 0.03 6.20 4.51
N ALA A 219 0.93 7.17 4.63
CA ALA A 219 0.79 8.49 4.04
C ALA A 219 2.15 8.91 3.45
N PRO A 220 2.20 9.54 2.26
CA PRO A 220 1.08 9.95 1.42
C PRO A 220 0.62 8.87 0.41
N GLU A 221 0.80 7.58 0.71
CA GLU A 221 0.31 6.44 -0.09
C GLU A 221 -1.19 6.56 -0.43
#